data_AF-A0AAF5PJ81-F1
#
_entry.id   AF-A0AAF5PJ81-F1
#
_cell.length_a   1.000
_cell.length_b   1.000
_cell.length_c   1.000
_cell.angle_alpha   90.00
_cell.angle_beta   90.00
_cell.angle_gamma   90.00
#
_symmetry.space_group_name_H-M   'P 1'
#
loop_
_entity.id
_entity.type
_entity.pdbx_description
1 polymer ?
#
loop_
_entity_poly.entity_id
_entity_poly.type
_entity_poly.pdbx_seq_one_letter_code
_entity_poly.pdbx_strand_id
1 'polypeptide(L)'
;MILCHIVSFLLPIYVVVAEKYDYTVIVPAGKMGCYGFTIFDEKYHSFEVDFQGGGLDITFSVTSPKGLRLINDLKHTDGTHNFVEN
;
A
#
# COMPACT_ATOMS: atom_id res chain seq x y z
N MET A 1 39.69 -23.36 3.25
CA MET A 1 38.34 -23.67 3.77
C MET A 1 37.79 -22.62 4.76
N ILE A 2 38.62 -21.80 5.43
CA ILE A 2 38.14 -20.79 6.38
C ILE A 2 37.66 -19.48 5.69
N LEU A 3 38.21 -19.16 4.51
CA LEU A 3 37.90 -17.92 3.78
C LEU A 3 36.47 -17.87 3.21
N CYS A 4 35.91 -19.02 2.76
CA CYS A 4 34.52 -19.09 2.28
C CYS A 4 33.48 -18.86 3.39
N HIS A 5 33.77 -19.24 4.63
CA HIS A 5 32.84 -19.05 5.74
C HIS A 5 32.71 -17.57 6.13
N ILE A 6 33.78 -16.77 5.94
CA ILE A 6 33.77 -15.33 6.19
C ILE A 6 32.94 -14.60 5.12
N VAL A 7 33.05 -15.00 3.84
CA VAL A 7 32.25 -14.43 2.73
C VAL A 7 30.76 -14.74 2.90
N SER A 8 30.43 -15.93 3.38
CA SER A 8 29.03 -16.31 3.65
C SER A 8 28.39 -15.56 4.82
N PHE A 9 29.20 -14.99 5.72
CA PHE A 9 28.74 -14.13 6.83
C PHE A 9 28.63 -12.64 6.43
N LEU A 10 29.20 -12.28 5.28
CA LEU A 10 29.22 -10.92 4.72
C LEU A 10 28.20 -10.72 3.58
N LEU A 11 27.35 -11.70 3.27
CA LEU A 11 26.15 -11.46 2.47
C LEU A 11 25.25 -10.53 3.29
N PRO A 12 25.18 -9.23 3.00
CA PRO A 12 24.34 -8.35 3.77
C PRO A 12 22.91 -8.86 3.56
N ILE A 13 22.25 -9.17 4.67
CA ILE A 13 20.82 -9.37 4.70
C ILE A 13 20.26 -8.03 4.20
N TYR A 14 19.88 -7.97 2.92
CA TYR A 14 19.07 -6.89 2.40
C TYR A 14 17.72 -7.03 3.09
N VAL A 15 17.59 -6.38 4.25
CA VAL A 15 16.33 -6.28 4.96
C VAL A 15 15.45 -5.38 4.10
N VAL A 16 14.53 -5.99 3.35
CA VAL A 16 13.44 -5.25 2.72
C VAL A 16 12.56 -4.75 3.86
N VAL A 17 12.61 -3.44 4.10
CA VAL A 17 11.77 -2.79 5.11
C VAL A 17 10.45 -2.44 4.46
N ALA A 18 9.39 -3.13 4.84
CA ALA A 18 8.01 -2.78 4.50
C ALA A 18 7.31 -2.25 5.76
N GLU A 19 6.61 -1.14 5.62
CA GLU A 19 5.70 -0.64 6.65
C GLU A 19 4.26 -0.97 6.24
N LYS A 20 3.50 -1.52 7.19
CA LYS A 20 2.10 -1.89 6.99
C LYS A 20 1.22 -1.19 8.00
N TYR A 21 0.12 -0.61 7.51
CA TYR A 21 -0.88 0.06 8.33
C TYR A 21 -2.27 -0.49 8.00
N ASP A 22 -2.97 -1.00 9.00
CA ASP A 22 -4.32 -1.56 8.87
C ASP A 22 -5.32 -0.76 9.69
N TYR A 23 -6.43 -0.36 9.07
CA TYR A 23 -7.49 0.41 9.71
C TYR A 23 -8.88 -0.13 9.37
N THR A 24 -9.81 0.02 10.31
CA THR A 24 -11.24 -0.18 10.06
C THR A 24 -11.96 1.11 10.34
N VAL A 25 -12.80 1.54 9.40
CA VAL A 25 -13.49 2.83 9.47
C VAL A 25 -14.98 2.65 9.21
N ILE A 26 -15.79 3.50 9.83
CA ILE A 26 -17.24 3.53 9.61
C ILE A 26 -17.53 4.66 8.63
N VAL A 27 -18.02 4.32 7.44
CA VAL A 27 -18.53 5.30 6.46
C VAL A 27 -20.06 5.26 6.49
N PRO A 28 -20.73 6.34 6.93
CA PRO A 28 -22.19 6.39 6.93
C PRO A 28 -22.78 6.27 5.52
N ALA A 29 -24.01 5.76 5.42
CA ALA A 29 -24.71 5.62 4.15
C ALA A 29 -24.78 6.95 3.38
N GLY A 30 -24.43 6.92 2.09
CA GLY A 30 -24.42 8.09 1.21
C GLY A 30 -23.32 9.11 1.51
N LYS A 31 -22.34 8.78 2.38
CA LYS A 31 -21.16 9.60 2.66
C LYS A 31 -19.91 9.00 2.03
N MET A 32 -18.87 9.83 1.94
CA MET A 32 -17.53 9.45 1.49
C MET A 32 -16.56 9.77 2.63
N GLY A 33 -15.74 8.78 3.01
CA GLY A 33 -14.60 8.98 3.90
C GLY A 33 -13.31 9.10 3.09
N CYS A 34 -12.46 10.07 3.43
CA CYS A 34 -11.19 10.30 2.74
C CYS A 34 -10.04 10.22 3.74
N TYR A 35 -8.99 9.47 3.39
CA TYR A 35 -7.81 9.26 4.21
C TYR A 35 -6.57 9.52 3.35
N GLY A 36 -5.61 10.25 3.90
CA GLY A 36 -4.38 10.62 3.21
C GLY A 36 -3.21 9.85 3.80
N PHE A 37 -2.42 9.23 2.93
CA PHE A 37 -1.13 8.64 3.27
C PHE A 37 -0.05 9.40 2.54
N THR A 38 0.93 9.87 3.30
CA THR A 38 2.06 10.62 2.78
C THR A 38 3.17 9.62 2.47
N ILE A 39 3.33 9.29 1.20
CA ILE A 39 4.45 8.46 0.73
C ILE A 39 5.63 9.42 0.53
N PHE A 40 6.24 9.86 1.62
CA PHE A 40 7.48 10.66 1.60
C PHE A 40 8.59 9.78 2.12
N ASP A 41 9.16 8.97 1.25
CA ASP A 41 10.50 8.44 1.48
C ASP A 41 11.04 7.88 0.16
N GLU A 42 12.25 8.29 -0.26
CA GLU A 42 13.00 7.58 -1.33
C GLU A 42 13.22 6.10 -0.96
N LYS A 43 13.01 5.74 0.31
CA LYS A 43 13.05 4.39 0.84
C LYS A 43 11.95 3.47 0.31
N TYR A 44 10.79 3.98 -0.11
CA TYR A 44 9.65 3.16 -0.51
C TYR A 44 9.43 3.21 -2.03
N HIS A 45 9.87 2.17 -2.73
CA HIS A 45 9.70 2.05 -4.19
C HIS A 45 8.26 1.71 -4.62
N SER A 46 7.44 1.22 -3.69
CA SER A 46 6.08 0.81 -3.97
C SER A 46 5.14 1.13 -2.83
N PHE A 47 3.87 1.33 -3.17
CA PHE A 47 2.77 1.49 -2.24
C PHE A 47 1.66 0.52 -2.63
N GLU A 48 1.20 -0.28 -1.68
CA GLU A 48 0.08 -1.19 -1.84
C GLU A 48 -1.09 -0.68 -0.98
N VAL A 49 -2.30 -0.77 -1.53
CA VAL A 49 -3.52 -0.50 -0.77
C VAL A 49 -4.53 -1.63 -0.97
N ASP A 50 -4.98 -2.17 0.15
CA ASP A 50 -6.06 -3.14 0.25
C ASP A 50 -7.31 -2.49 0.84
N PHE A 51 -8.48 -2.83 0.32
CA PHE A 51 -9.76 -2.42 0.90
C PHE A 51 -10.74 -3.59 1.00
N GLN A 52 -11.65 -3.51 1.99
CA GLN A 52 -12.77 -4.41 2.14
C GLN A 52 -14.00 -3.66 2.66
N GLY A 53 -15.15 -3.83 2.01
CA GLY A 53 -16.43 -3.20 2.33
C GLY A 53 -17.23 -3.90 3.42
N GLY A 54 -16.61 -4.80 4.20
CA GLY A 54 -17.29 -5.52 5.29
C GLY A 54 -18.48 -6.37 4.84
N GLY A 55 -18.45 -6.90 3.62
CA GLY A 55 -19.54 -7.69 3.02
C GLY A 55 -20.56 -6.86 2.22
N LEU A 56 -20.39 -5.55 2.13
CA LEU A 56 -21.15 -4.65 1.26
C LEU A 56 -20.27 -4.12 0.12
N ASP A 57 -20.91 -3.64 -0.95
CA ASP A 57 -20.23 -2.99 -2.05
C ASP A 57 -19.91 -1.52 -1.72
N ILE A 58 -18.71 -1.08 -2.07
CA ILE A 58 -18.27 0.32 -1.93
C ILE A 58 -17.73 0.85 -3.24
N THR A 59 -17.71 2.18 -3.36
CA THR A 59 -16.89 2.86 -4.35
C THR A 59 -15.56 3.23 -3.71
N PHE A 60 -14.47 2.70 -4.26
CA PHE A 60 -13.11 2.97 -3.81
C PHE A 60 -12.37 3.80 -4.87
N SER A 61 -11.70 4.86 -4.45
CA SER A 61 -10.95 5.73 -5.36
C SER A 61 -9.67 6.24 -4.71
N VAL A 62 -8.59 6.27 -5.49
CA VAL A 62 -7.30 6.83 -5.08
C VAL A 62 -6.97 8.01 -5.97
N THR A 63 -6.56 9.12 -5.35
CA THR A 63 -6.14 10.33 -6.05
C THR A 63 -4.72 10.68 -5.64
N SER A 64 -3.87 11.00 -6.61
CA SER A 64 -2.49 11.42 -6.35
C SER A 64 -2.45 12.81 -5.71
N PRO A 65 -1.31 13.22 -5.11
CA PRO A 65 -1.14 14.58 -4.60
C PRO A 65 -1.36 15.70 -5.63
N LYS A 66 -1.24 15.38 -6.93
CA LYS A 66 -1.48 16.31 -8.05
C LYS A 66 -2.94 16.33 -8.52
N GLY A 67 -3.84 15.60 -7.85
CA GLY A 67 -5.25 15.50 -8.23
C GLY A 67 -5.55 14.49 -9.34
N LEU A 68 -4.57 13.68 -9.76
CA LEU A 68 -4.80 12.65 -10.77
C LEU A 68 -5.51 11.46 -10.13
N ARG A 69 -6.66 11.06 -10.67
CA ARG A 69 -7.35 9.85 -10.23
C ARG A 69 -6.59 8.62 -10.72
N LEU A 70 -6.00 7.89 -9.78
CA LEU A 70 -5.19 6.71 -10.05
C LEU A 70 -6.08 5.46 -10.14
N ILE A 71 -7.06 5.33 -9.24
CA ILE A 71 -8.00 4.19 -9.14
C ILE A 71 -9.44 4.68 -9.04
N ASN A 72 -10.38 3.90 -9.59
CA ASN A 72 -11.81 4.15 -9.49
C ASN A 72 -12.62 2.86 -9.62
N ASP A 73 -12.74 2.13 -8.52
CA ASP A 73 -13.51 0.90 -8.45
C ASP A 73 -14.94 1.22 -8.01
N LEU A 74 -15.91 0.81 -8.82
CA LEU A 74 -17.33 1.03 -8.54
C LEU A 74 -17.96 -0.26 -8.04
N LYS A 75 -18.65 -0.20 -6.89
CA LYS A 75 -19.43 -1.32 -6.33
C LYS A 75 -18.62 -2.61 -6.13
N HIS A 76 -17.43 -2.48 -5.54
CA HIS A 76 -16.58 -3.61 -5.19
C HIS A 76 -16.68 -3.92 -3.70
N THR A 77 -16.65 -5.20 -3.35
CA THR A 77 -16.62 -5.68 -1.96
C THR A 77 -15.23 -5.64 -1.36
N ASP A 78 -14.20 -5.68 -2.19
CA ASP A 78 -12.79 -5.73 -1.84
C ASP A 78 -11.93 -5.46 -3.08
N GLY A 79 -10.64 -5.17 -2.86
CA GLY A 79 -9.66 -4.99 -3.92
C GLY A 79 -8.27 -4.64 -3.39
N THR A 80 -7.27 -4.91 -4.23
CA THR A 80 -5.83 -4.68 -3.96
C THR A 80 -5.23 -3.92 -5.13
N HIS A 81 -4.52 -2.82 -4.84
CA HIS A 81 -3.85 -2.01 -5.86
C HIS A 81 -2.40 -1.74 -5.47
N ASN A 82 -1.51 -1.97 -6.43
CA ASN A 82 -0.08 -1.74 -6.30
C ASN A 82 0.36 -0.58 -7.17
N PHE A 83 1.03 0.40 -6.56
CA PHE A 83 1.65 1.53 -7.24
C PHE A 83 3.15 1.40 -7.11
N VAL A 84 3.86 1.49 -8.23
CA VAL A 84 5.32 1.45 -8.28
C VAL A 84 5.79 2.77 -8.88
N GLU A 85 6.75 3.42 -8.22
CA GLU A 85 7.44 4.56 -8.83
C GLU A 85 8.49 4.01 -9.81
N ASN A 86 8.34 4.36 -11.09
CA ASN A 86 9.26 3.96 -12.17
C ASN A 86 10.47 4.89 -12.25
#